data_AF-A0A3M3B423-F1
#
_entry.id   AF-A0A3M3B423-F1
#
_cell.length_a   1.000
_cell.length_b   1.000
_cell.length_c   1.000
_cell.angle_alpha   90.00
_cell.angle_beta   90.00
_cell.angle_gamma   90.00
#
_symmetry.space_group_name_H-M   'P 1'
#
loop_
_entity.id
_entity.type
_entity.pdbx_description
1 polymer ?
#
loop_
_entity_poly.entity_id
_entity_poly.type
_entity_poly.pdbx_seq_one_letter_code
_entity_poly.pdbx_strand_id
1 'polypeptide(L)' 'APLGVIGELYIGGDSVALGYLGQPALTAERFVPDPFAQDGARVYRSGDRMRHNHQGLLEFIGRADDQV' A
#
# COMPACT_ATOMS: atom_id res chain seq x y z
N ALA A 1 -3.23 11.44 -3.68
CA ALA A 1 -3.33 11.77 -5.13
C ALA A 1 -4.50 12.72 -5.35
N PRO A 2 -4.52 13.51 -6.43
CA PRO A 2 -5.70 14.30 -6.79
C PRO A 2 -6.95 13.41 -6.96
N LEU A 3 -8.14 13.99 -6.78
CA LEU A 3 -9.42 13.28 -6.96
C LEU A 3 -9.50 12.63 -8.35
N GLY A 4 -9.96 11.38 -8.42
CA GLY A 4 -10.10 10.63 -9.67
C GLY A 4 -8.80 10.08 -10.29
N VAL A 5 -7.62 10.47 -9.79
CA VAL A 5 -6.34 9.97 -10.29
C VAL A 5 -6.04 8.60 -9.70
N ILE A 6 -5.67 7.67 -10.59
CA ILE A 6 -5.27 6.31 -10.21
C ILE A 6 -3.89 6.35 -9.57
N GLY A 7 -3.77 5.75 -8.40
CA GLY A 7 -2.52 5.49 -7.70
C GLY A 7 -2.46 4.07 -7.19
N GLU A 8 -1.34 3.72 -6.57
CA GLU A 8 -1.18 2.44 -5.85
C GLU A 8 -1.60 2.60 -4.39
N LEU A 9 -2.27 1.59 -3.84
CA LEU A 9 -2.69 1.56 -2.44
C LEU A 9 -1.54 1.09 -1.53
N TYR A 10 -1.31 1.88 -0.48
CA TYR A 10 -0.40 1.55 0.61
C TYR A 10 -1.20 1.52 1.92
N ILE A 11 -0.94 0.52 2.76
CA ILE A 11 -1.66 0.30 4.01
C ILE A 11 -0.68 0.55 5.17
N GLY A 12 -0.98 1.54 6.01
CA GLY A 12 -0.22 1.88 7.21
C GLY A 12 -0.97 1.59 8.51
N GLY A 13 -0.32 1.91 9.64
CA GLY A 13 -0.88 1.78 10.99
C GLY A 13 -0.56 0.45 11.70
N ASP A 14 -1.11 0.28 12.90
CA ASP A 14 -0.80 -0.84 13.81
C ASP A 14 -1.13 -2.23 13.26
N SER A 15 -1.96 -2.31 12.22
CA SER A 15 -2.33 -3.56 11.55
C SER A 15 -1.32 -4.06 10.53
N VAL A 16 -0.26 -3.29 10.25
CA VAL A 16 0.81 -3.70 9.33
C VAL A 16 1.59 -4.87 9.93
N ALA A 17 1.66 -5.97 9.19
CA ALA A 17 2.38 -7.17 9.61
C ALA A 17 3.88 -6.91 9.79
N LEU A 18 4.55 -7.77 10.58
CA LEU A 18 6.00 -7.70 10.77
C LEU A 18 6.77 -7.94 9.45
N GLY A 19 6.23 -8.80 8.60
CA GLY A 19 6.82 -9.21 7.32
C GLY A 19 6.40 -10.62 6.93
N TYR A 20 7.06 -11.15 5.92
CA TYR A 20 6.93 -12.54 5.48
C TYR A 20 7.93 -13.44 6.21
N LEU A 21 7.43 -14.51 6.84
CA LEU A 21 8.24 -15.43 7.63
C LEU A 21 9.33 -16.08 6.77
N GLY A 22 10.59 -15.95 7.18
CA GLY A 22 11.74 -16.53 6.47
C GLY A 22 12.07 -15.86 5.13
N GLN A 23 11.41 -14.74 4.78
CA GLN A 23 11.57 -14.06 3.50
C GLN A 23 11.94 -12.57 3.69
N PRO A 24 13.15 -12.27 4.19
CA PRO A 24 13.55 -10.90 4.51
C PRO A 24 13.62 -9.99 3.29
N ALA A 25 14.06 -10.50 2.13
CA ALA A 25 14.14 -9.72 0.90
C ALA A 25 12.76 -9.27 0.41
N LEU A 26 11.80 -10.20 0.35
CA LEU A 26 10.42 -9.89 -0.03
C LEU A 26 9.75 -8.98 1.01
N THR A 27 10.08 -9.15 2.28
CA THR A 27 9.64 -8.24 3.35
C THR A 27 10.13 -6.81 3.10
N ALA A 28 11.42 -6.63 2.80
CA ALA A 28 11.97 -5.31 2.52
C ALA A 28 11.38 -4.67 1.25
N GLU A 29 11.01 -5.49 0.25
CA GLU A 29 10.35 -5.02 -0.97
C GLU A 29 8.92 -4.53 -0.72
N ARG A 30 8.14 -5.26 0.09
CA ARG A 30 6.70 -4.99 0.29
C ARG A 30 6.38 -4.13 1.51
N PHE A 31 7.26 -4.08 2.52
CA PHE A 31 7.09 -3.31 3.76
C PHE A 31 8.10 -2.17 3.80
N VAL A 32 7.73 -1.05 3.18
CA VAL A 32 8.61 0.10 2.94
C VAL A 32 8.39 1.19 3.98
N PRO A 33 9.34 2.15 4.17
CA PRO A 33 9.15 3.26 5.10
C PRO A 33 7.88 4.06 4.79
N ASP A 34 7.11 4.41 5.82
CA ASP A 34 5.96 5.29 5.70
C ASP A 34 6.44 6.74 5.54
N PRO A 35 6.23 7.40 4.39
CA PRO A 35 6.67 8.78 4.20
C PRO A 35 5.85 9.80 5.02
N PHE A 36 4.73 9.38 5.61
CA PHE A 36 3.86 10.23 6.43
C PHE A 36 4.08 10.05 7.93
N ALA A 37 4.84 9.01 8.34
CA ALA A 37 5.13 8.74 9.74
C ALA A 37 6.40 9.46 10.21
N GLN A 38 6.46 9.81 11.49
CA GLN A 38 7.61 10.46 12.12
C GLN A 38 8.44 9.52 13.01
N ASP A 39 7.94 8.31 13.25
CA ASP A 39 8.46 7.32 14.20
C ASP A 39 9.15 6.13 13.52
N GLY A 40 9.38 6.22 12.21
CA GLY A 40 9.99 5.13 11.43
C GLY A 40 9.02 3.97 11.15
N ALA A 41 7.71 4.18 11.26
CA ALA A 41 6.71 3.21 10.83
C ALA A 41 6.88 2.81 9.35
N ARG A 42 6.26 1.68 9.01
CA ARG A 42 6.28 1.10 7.65
C ARG A 42 4.86 1.01 7.10
N VAL A 43 4.75 1.05 5.79
CA VAL A 43 3.53 0.73 5.05
C VAL A 43 3.69 -0.56 4.26
N TYR A 44 2.60 -1.32 4.13
CA TYR A 44 2.50 -2.44 3.22
C TYR A 44 2.07 -1.96 1.83
N ARG A 45 2.89 -2.24 0.82
CA ARG A 45 2.62 -2.00 -0.60
C ARG A 45 1.74 -3.12 -1.14
N SER A 46 0.44 -2.87 -1.30
CA SER A 46 -0.52 -3.93 -1.60
C SER A 46 -0.47 -4.41 -3.05
N GLY A 47 0.04 -3.58 -3.97
CA GLY A 47 -0.03 -3.82 -5.40
C GLY A 47 -1.40 -3.49 -6.02
N ASP A 48 -2.37 -2.98 -5.25
CA ASP A 48 -3.67 -2.60 -5.80
C ASP A 48 -3.64 -1.19 -6.39
N ARG A 49 -4.28 -1.02 -7.54
CA ARG A 49 -4.56 0.27 -8.16
C ARG A 49 -5.92 0.76 -7.69
N MET A 50 -5.92 1.93 -7.06
CA MET A 50 -7.11 2.56 -6.49
C MET A 50 -7.21 4.02 -6.95
N ARG A 51 -8.41 4.60 -6.88
CA ARG A 51 -8.62 6.05 -6.94
C ARG A 51 -9.70 6.48 -5.95
N HIS A 52 -9.68 7.75 -5.55
CA HIS A 52 -10.82 8.35 -4.87
C HIS A 52 -11.89 8.78 -5.88
N ASN A 53 -13.14 8.43 -5.63
CA ASN A 53 -14.28 8.91 -6.41
C ASN A 53 -14.87 10.20 -5.82
N HIS A 54 -15.86 10.77 -6.52
CA HIS A 54 -16.51 12.02 -6.13
C HIS A 54 -17.29 11.94 -4.81
N GLN A 55 -17.53 10.74 -4.29
CA GLN A 55 -18.13 10.49 -2.98
C GLN A 55 -17.08 10.34 -1.86
N GLY A 56 -15.79 10.48 -2.19
CA GLY A 56 -14.67 10.32 -1.25
C GLY A 56 -14.26 8.87 -0.99
N LEU A 57 -14.93 7.90 -1.64
CA LEU A 57 -14.66 6.47 -1.46
C LEU A 57 -13.49 6.01 -2.34
N LEU A 58 -12.81 4.96 -1.90
CA LEU A 58 -11.81 4.25 -2.70
C LEU A 58 -12.49 3.29 -3.68
N GLU A 59 -12.15 3.42 -4.97
CA GLU A 59 -12.56 2.52 -6.03
C GLU A 59 -11.38 1.65 -6.47
N PHE A 60 -11.59 0.33 -6.49
CA PHE A 60 -10.63 -0.62 -7.03
C PHE A 60 -10.65 -0.61 -8.55
N ILE A 61 -9.45 -0.53 -9.14
CA ILE A 61 -9.25 -0.47 -10.59
C ILE A 61 -8.59 -1.75 -11.11
N GLY A 62 -7.76 -2.39 -10.30
CA GLY A 62 -7.05 -3.61 -10.68
C GLY A 62 -5.75 -3.78 -9.92
N ARG A 63 -4.90 -4.68 -10.41
CA ARG A 63 -3.57 -4.96 -9.87
C ARG A 63 -2.48 -4.24 -10.65
N ALA A 64 -1.41 -3.88 -9.95
CA ALA A 64 -0.18 -3.36 -10.54
C ALA A 64 0.81 -4.48 -10.88
N ASP A 65 0.58 -5.69 -10.36
CA ASP A 65 1.37 -6.90 -10.57
C ASP A 65 0.50 -8.06 -11.09
N ASP A 66 1.12 -9.19 -11.36
CA ASP A 66 0.48 -10.39 -11.91
C ASP A 66 -0.21 -11.27 -10.83
N GLN A 67 -0.47 -10.71 -9.65
CA GLN A 67 -1.25 -11.41 -8.64
C GLN A 67 -2.69 -11.59 -9.17
N VAL A 68 -3.18 -12.83 -9.17
CA VAL A 68 -4.54 -13.21 -9.58
C VAL A 68 -5.50 -13.33 -8.40
#